data_AF-A0A8T3PVK2-F1
#
_entry.id   AF-A0A8T3PVK2-F1
#
_cell.length_a   1.000
_cell.length_b   1.000
_cell.length_c   1.000
_cell.angle_alpha   90.00
_cell.angle_beta   90.00
_cell.angle_gamma   90.00
#
_symmetry.space_group_name_H-M   'P 1'
#
loop_
_entity.id
_entity.type
_entity.pdbx_description
1 polymer ?
#
loop_
_entity_poly.entity_id
_entity_poly.type
_entity_poly.pdbx_seq_one_letter_code
_entity_poly.pdbx_strand_id
1 'polypeptide(L)'
;EQNMPVLLGLLAVWYVNFFGAQTIAVLPYDQYLERFPAYLQQLTMESNDKSVTVDGARVDYETGPIYWGEPGTNGQHSFYQLLHQGTRLTPADFIGFWRTLNPVDDHHALLMANLFAQAEALAFGKTADEVRREGTPEWLVPHRVFDGNRPSNAIIAESLTPETLGRLVALYEHSVFTAGTIWSIDSFDQWGVELGRGGRHHLAQHLRGQRPRSQHPPRATGCPADRFQRPAVSLHSLQRRRDRARRGIHSGRDRPAVRALPRGHRRRDAVRRAAGRRREARHHSVPP
;
A
#
# COMPACT_ATOMS: atom_id res chain seq x y z
N GLU A 1 -29.69 -17.83 5.33
CA GLU A 1 -29.38 -16.68 4.44
C GLU A 1 -29.24 -15.34 5.17
N GLN A 2 -29.85 -15.11 6.34
CA GLN A 2 -29.79 -13.83 7.07
C GLN A 2 -28.64 -13.72 8.11
N ASN A 3 -27.52 -14.41 7.89
CA ASN A 3 -26.40 -14.42 8.83
C ASN A 3 -25.26 -13.52 8.31
N MET A 4 -25.08 -12.36 8.94
CA MET A 4 -24.15 -11.32 8.48
C MET A 4 -22.68 -11.77 8.37
N PRO A 5 -22.05 -12.39 9.39
CA PRO A 5 -20.67 -12.87 9.24
C PRO A 5 -20.52 -13.95 8.17
N VAL A 6 -21.53 -14.82 8.01
CA VAL A 6 -21.51 -15.83 6.95
C VAL A 6 -21.58 -15.18 5.57
N LEU A 7 -22.47 -14.19 5.38
CA LEU A 7 -22.56 -13.45 4.12
C LEU A 7 -21.26 -12.71 3.80
N LEU A 8 -20.63 -12.07 4.79
CA LEU A 8 -19.37 -11.36 4.60
C LEU A 8 -18.24 -12.32 4.22
N GLY A 9 -18.15 -13.49 4.87
CA GLY A 9 -17.19 -14.54 4.52
C GLY A 9 -17.42 -15.10 3.12
N LEU A 10 -18.68 -15.33 2.73
CA LEU A 10 -19.04 -15.78 1.38
C LEU A 10 -18.70 -14.75 0.31
N LEU A 11 -18.89 -13.46 0.57
CA LEU A 11 -18.49 -12.39 -0.35
C LEU A 11 -16.97 -12.34 -0.51
N ALA A 12 -16.21 -12.54 0.57
CA ALA A 12 -14.75 -12.63 0.48
C ALA A 12 -14.32 -13.80 -0.42
N VAL A 13 -14.86 -15.01 -0.19
CA VAL A 13 -14.63 -16.19 -1.05
C VAL A 13 -15.04 -15.91 -2.50
N TRP A 14 -16.19 -15.28 -2.71
CA TRP A 14 -16.69 -14.95 -4.04
C TRP A 14 -15.72 -14.07 -4.81
N TYR A 15 -15.31 -12.94 -4.23
CA TYR A 15 -14.42 -12.02 -4.94
C TYR A 15 -13.00 -12.55 -5.07
N VAL A 16 -12.48 -13.30 -4.09
CA VAL A 16 -11.15 -13.90 -4.16
C VAL A 16 -11.12 -15.01 -5.23
N ASN A 17 -12.00 -16.00 -5.12
CA ASN A 17 -11.88 -17.22 -5.91
C ASN A 17 -12.52 -17.14 -7.30
N PHE A 18 -13.52 -16.28 -7.49
CA PHE A 18 -14.23 -16.16 -8.78
C PHE A 18 -13.87 -14.90 -9.56
N PHE A 19 -13.53 -13.80 -8.86
CA PHE A 19 -13.13 -12.54 -9.50
C PHE A 19 -11.62 -12.27 -9.41
N GLY A 20 -10.86 -13.09 -8.68
CA GLY A 20 -9.40 -12.92 -8.54
C GLY A 20 -9.00 -11.66 -7.76
N ALA A 21 -9.89 -11.13 -6.90
CA ALA A 21 -9.59 -9.98 -6.07
C ALA A 21 -8.53 -10.36 -5.02
N GLN A 22 -7.36 -9.73 -5.11
CA GLN A 22 -6.23 -10.00 -4.21
C GLN A 22 -6.29 -9.20 -2.90
N THR A 23 -7.12 -8.15 -2.86
CA THR A 23 -7.13 -7.20 -1.75
C THR A 23 -8.55 -6.78 -1.39
N ILE A 24 -8.77 -6.47 -0.11
CA ILE A 24 -10.01 -5.89 0.42
C ILE A 24 -9.66 -4.61 1.17
N ALA A 25 -10.35 -3.52 0.83
CA ALA A 25 -10.16 -2.23 1.49
C ALA A 25 -11.14 -2.07 2.67
N VAL A 26 -10.67 -1.66 3.83
CA VAL A 26 -11.51 -1.35 5.00
C VAL A 26 -11.44 0.15 5.29
N LEU A 27 -12.58 0.82 5.17
CA LEU A 27 -12.66 2.28 5.07
C LEU A 27 -13.61 2.81 6.15
N PRO A 28 -13.16 2.90 7.42
CA PRO A 28 -14.00 3.40 8.50
C PRO A 28 -14.15 4.93 8.42
N TYR A 29 -15.36 5.45 8.36
CA TYR A 29 -15.66 6.88 8.45
C TYR A 29 -15.89 7.25 9.92
N ASP A 30 -14.88 6.94 10.73
CA ASP A 30 -14.77 7.33 12.13
C ASP A 30 -13.28 7.37 12.51
N GLN A 31 -12.80 8.52 13.00
CA GLN A 31 -11.38 8.70 13.32
C GLN A 31 -10.92 7.83 14.49
N TYR A 32 -11.81 7.45 15.42
CA TYR A 32 -11.44 6.54 16.52
C TYR A 32 -11.09 5.14 16.03
N LEU A 33 -11.51 4.78 14.81
CA LEU A 33 -11.18 3.50 14.16
C LEU A 33 -9.91 3.57 13.30
N GLU A 34 -9.02 4.55 13.50
CA GLU A 34 -7.76 4.67 12.73
C GLU A 34 -6.86 3.41 12.76
N ARG A 35 -6.93 2.62 13.83
CA ARG A 35 -6.18 1.36 13.95
C ARG A 35 -6.99 0.14 13.56
N PHE A 36 -8.27 0.29 13.24
CA PHE A 36 -9.12 -0.85 12.91
C PHE A 36 -8.67 -1.60 11.65
N PRO A 37 -8.28 -0.92 10.54
CA PRO A 37 -7.71 -1.63 9.38
C PRO A 37 -6.41 -2.38 9.72
N ALA A 38 -5.57 -1.84 10.60
CA ALA A 38 -4.33 -2.49 11.03
C ALA A 38 -4.60 -3.69 11.96
N TYR A 39 -5.63 -3.62 12.81
CA TYR A 39 -6.11 -4.77 13.58
C TYR A 39 -6.61 -5.88 12.65
N LEU A 40 -7.42 -5.54 11.65
CA LEU A 40 -7.93 -6.51 10.68
C LEU A 40 -6.85 -7.12 9.80
N GLN A 41 -5.77 -6.39 9.48
CA GLN A 41 -4.60 -6.98 8.80
C GLN A 41 -4.10 -8.21 9.53
N GLN A 42 -3.91 -8.11 10.85
CA GLN A 42 -3.49 -9.27 11.63
C GLN A 42 -4.57 -10.35 11.64
N LEU A 43 -5.80 -10.00 12.04
CA LEU A 43 -6.90 -10.95 12.18
C LEU A 43 -7.16 -11.76 10.90
N THR A 44 -7.08 -11.13 9.73
CA THR A 44 -7.44 -11.77 8.45
C THR A 44 -6.24 -12.46 7.82
N MET A 45 -5.12 -11.76 7.68
CA MET A 45 -3.98 -12.23 6.90
C MET A 45 -3.17 -13.28 7.66
N GLU A 46 -3.00 -13.14 8.98
CA GLU A 46 -2.32 -14.16 9.78
C GLU A 46 -3.15 -15.44 9.89
N SER A 47 -4.48 -15.30 9.97
CA SER A 47 -5.39 -16.45 10.04
C SER A 47 -5.53 -17.20 8.72
N ASN A 48 -5.86 -16.50 7.62
CA ASN A 48 -6.39 -17.16 6.42
C ASN A 48 -5.47 -17.19 5.20
N ASP A 49 -4.35 -16.47 5.18
CA ASP A 49 -3.39 -16.60 4.06
C ASP A 49 -2.51 -17.83 4.26
N LYS A 50 -3.13 -19.00 4.04
CA LYS A 50 -2.53 -20.32 4.23
C LYS A 50 -2.49 -21.08 2.91
N SER A 51 -1.47 -21.91 2.75
CA SER A 51 -1.26 -22.67 1.51
C SER A 51 -1.47 -24.18 1.65
N VAL A 52 -1.87 -24.64 2.83
CA VAL A 52 -2.06 -26.05 3.16
C VAL A 52 -3.39 -26.19 3.90
N THR A 53 -4.18 -27.18 3.52
CA THR A 53 -5.45 -27.52 4.18
C THR A 53 -5.22 -28.16 5.54
N VAL A 54 -6.27 -28.26 6.36
CA VAL A 54 -6.25 -28.95 7.65
C VAL A 54 -5.81 -30.43 7.54
N ASP A 55 -6.03 -31.05 6.39
CA ASP A 55 -5.61 -32.43 6.09
C ASP A 55 -4.16 -32.54 5.56
N GLY A 56 -3.45 -31.42 5.43
CA GLY A 56 -2.06 -31.38 4.98
C GLY A 56 -1.86 -31.31 3.46
N ALA A 57 -2.93 -31.18 2.67
CA ALA A 57 -2.83 -31.04 1.22
C ALA A 57 -2.51 -29.59 0.82
N ARG A 58 -1.71 -29.39 -0.21
CA ARG A 58 -1.48 -28.06 -0.80
C ARG A 58 -2.76 -27.59 -1.51
N VAL A 59 -3.18 -26.36 -1.27
CA VAL A 59 -4.30 -25.74 -2.01
C VAL A 59 -3.91 -25.40 -3.45
N ASP A 60 -4.85 -25.50 -4.38
CA ASP A 60 -4.74 -25.09 -5.79
C ASP A 60 -5.58 -23.84 -6.12
N TYR A 61 -6.08 -23.17 -5.09
CA TYR A 61 -6.85 -21.92 -5.12
C TYR A 61 -6.22 -20.87 -4.21
N GLU A 62 -6.57 -19.60 -4.44
CA GLU A 62 -6.20 -18.48 -3.57
C GLU A 62 -6.98 -18.53 -2.24
N THR A 63 -6.34 -18.12 -1.13
CA THR A 63 -6.95 -18.07 0.20
C THR A 63 -7.05 -16.63 0.72
N GLY A 64 -6.63 -16.32 1.96
CA GLY A 64 -6.85 -15.02 2.58
C GLY A 64 -6.32 -13.83 1.75
N PRO A 65 -7.15 -12.82 1.43
CA PRO A 65 -6.71 -11.65 0.69
C PRO A 65 -5.95 -10.66 1.59
N ILE A 66 -5.27 -9.69 0.97
CA ILE A 66 -4.59 -8.61 1.68
C ILE A 66 -5.63 -7.58 2.13
N TYR A 67 -5.80 -7.41 3.43
CA TYR A 67 -6.61 -6.34 4.01
C TYR A 67 -5.77 -5.07 4.19
N TRP A 68 -6.33 -3.92 3.87
CA TRP A 68 -5.66 -2.62 4.02
C TRP A 68 -6.68 -1.49 4.10
N GLY A 69 -6.27 -0.30 4.54
CA GLY A 69 -7.15 0.86 4.55
C GLY A 69 -6.75 1.91 5.57
N GLU A 70 -7.47 3.02 5.54
CA GLU A 70 -7.32 4.20 6.39
C GLU A 70 -8.70 4.81 6.62
N PRO A 71 -8.90 5.59 7.70
CA PRO A 71 -10.15 6.29 7.91
C PRO A 71 -10.56 7.21 6.77
N GLY A 72 -11.87 7.31 6.57
CA GLY A 72 -12.48 8.38 5.80
C GLY A 72 -12.45 9.70 6.59
N THR A 73 -12.27 10.86 5.96
CA THR A 73 -12.11 11.07 4.50
C THR A 73 -10.65 11.03 4.03
N ASN A 74 -9.68 10.81 4.92
CA ASN A 74 -8.25 10.85 4.61
C ASN A 74 -7.86 9.91 3.46
N GLY A 75 -8.43 8.69 3.45
CA GLY A 75 -8.21 7.72 2.38
C GLY A 75 -8.59 8.25 0.98
N GLN A 76 -9.59 9.13 0.89
CA GLN A 76 -10.03 9.75 -0.38
C GLN A 76 -8.92 10.57 -1.03
N HIS A 77 -8.08 11.21 -0.22
CA HIS A 77 -6.97 12.04 -0.67
C HIS A 77 -5.65 11.27 -0.81
N SER A 78 -5.68 9.94 -0.62
CA SER A 78 -4.50 9.08 -0.67
C SER A 78 -4.58 8.06 -1.80
N PHE A 79 -5.55 7.14 -1.75
CA PHE A 79 -5.56 5.96 -2.62
C PHE A 79 -6.89 5.68 -3.33
N TYR A 80 -7.94 6.49 -3.11
CA TYR A 80 -9.23 6.29 -3.77
C TYR A 80 -9.16 6.47 -5.29
N GLN A 81 -8.17 7.22 -5.80
CA GLN A 81 -7.88 7.27 -7.23
C GLN A 81 -7.67 5.86 -7.81
N LEU A 82 -6.97 4.98 -7.08
CA LEU A 82 -6.78 3.60 -7.48
C LEU A 82 -8.08 2.81 -7.36
N LEU A 83 -8.86 3.01 -6.29
CA LEU A 83 -10.14 2.33 -6.11
C LEU A 83 -11.13 2.63 -7.24
N HIS A 84 -11.14 3.87 -7.75
CA HIS A 84 -12.10 4.34 -8.75
C HIS A 84 -11.69 4.11 -10.21
N GLN A 85 -10.43 4.36 -10.56
CA GLN A 85 -9.96 4.31 -11.96
C GLN A 85 -8.75 3.39 -12.14
N GLY A 86 -8.34 2.68 -11.08
CA GLY A 86 -7.29 1.68 -11.17
C GLY A 86 -7.75 0.42 -11.90
N THR A 87 -6.77 -0.35 -12.37
CA THR A 87 -7.01 -1.59 -13.12
C THR A 87 -7.29 -2.81 -12.24
N ARG A 88 -7.21 -2.67 -10.91
CA ARG A 88 -7.47 -3.75 -9.94
C ARG A 88 -8.89 -3.66 -9.45
N LEU A 89 -9.55 -4.81 -9.34
CA LEU A 89 -10.79 -4.97 -8.60
C LEU A 89 -10.44 -5.10 -7.11
N THR A 90 -10.95 -4.17 -6.29
CA THR A 90 -10.76 -4.18 -4.85
C THR A 90 -12.11 -3.97 -4.19
N PRO A 91 -12.74 -5.03 -3.64
CA PRO A 91 -13.89 -4.89 -2.77
C PRO A 91 -13.59 -3.96 -1.59
N ALA A 92 -14.57 -3.15 -1.19
CA ALA A 92 -14.41 -2.16 -0.13
C ALA A 92 -15.50 -2.26 0.93
N ASP A 93 -15.11 -2.31 2.20
CA ASP A 93 -16.02 -2.24 3.35
C ASP A 93 -16.02 -0.81 3.90
N PHE A 94 -17.09 -0.07 3.60
CA PHE A 94 -17.36 1.22 4.23
C PHE A 94 -18.02 0.99 5.58
N ILE A 95 -17.44 1.54 6.64
CA ILE A 95 -17.99 1.42 8.00
C ILE A 95 -18.35 2.82 8.48
N GLY A 96 -19.59 3.02 8.94
CA GLY A 96 -20.06 4.33 9.38
C GLY A 96 -21.06 4.27 10.53
N PHE A 97 -21.26 5.40 11.19
CA PHE A 97 -22.16 5.52 12.34
C PHE A 97 -23.16 6.65 12.13
N TRP A 98 -24.43 6.42 12.47
CA TRP A 98 -25.48 7.43 12.30
C TRP A 98 -25.26 8.66 13.20
N ARG A 99 -24.77 8.44 14.42
CA ARG A 99 -24.50 9.48 15.41
C ARG A 99 -23.00 9.56 15.71
N THR A 100 -22.47 10.77 15.65
CA THR A 100 -21.11 11.09 16.12
C THR A 100 -21.06 11.13 17.65
N LEU A 101 -19.91 10.77 18.21
CA LEU A 101 -19.58 11.00 19.62
C LEU A 101 -19.21 12.47 19.90
N ASN A 102 -18.92 13.24 18.85
CA ASN A 102 -18.50 14.65 18.91
C ASN A 102 -19.40 15.50 17.97
N PRO A 103 -20.59 15.91 18.42
CA PRO A 103 -21.51 16.70 17.60
C PRO A 103 -20.99 18.15 17.47
N VAL A 104 -20.34 18.43 16.35
CA VAL A 104 -19.82 19.76 16.00
C VAL A 104 -20.38 20.16 14.64
N ASP A 105 -21.25 21.17 14.63
CA ASP A 105 -21.91 21.72 13.43
C ASP A 105 -22.37 20.61 12.48
N ASP A 106 -22.11 20.78 11.17
CA ASP A 106 -22.48 19.84 10.12
C ASP A 106 -21.34 18.83 9.82
N HIS A 107 -20.31 18.74 10.65
CA HIS A 107 -19.14 17.89 10.37
C HIS A 107 -19.52 16.43 10.14
N HIS A 108 -20.42 15.88 10.98
CA HIS A 108 -20.85 14.49 10.85
C HIS A 108 -21.71 14.26 9.61
N ALA A 109 -22.57 15.22 9.27
CA ALA A 109 -23.40 15.15 8.07
C ALA A 109 -22.51 15.13 6.81
N LEU A 110 -21.48 15.98 6.75
CA LEU A 110 -20.52 16.00 5.66
C LEU A 110 -19.67 14.72 5.60
N LEU A 111 -19.26 14.17 6.74
CA LEU A 111 -18.54 12.90 6.82
C LEU A 111 -19.37 11.75 6.23
N MET A 112 -20.63 11.63 6.65
CA MET A 112 -21.52 10.57 6.17
C MET A 112 -21.95 10.78 4.71
N ALA A 113 -22.14 12.02 4.27
CA ALA A 113 -22.39 12.33 2.85
C ALA A 113 -21.22 11.84 1.97
N ASN A 114 -19.99 12.02 2.44
CA ASN A 114 -18.80 11.50 1.77
C ASN A 114 -18.80 9.96 1.72
N LEU A 115 -19.15 9.26 2.81
CA LEU A 115 -19.25 7.79 2.79
C LEU A 115 -20.21 7.31 1.71
N PHE A 116 -21.43 7.84 1.70
CA PHE A 116 -22.47 7.39 0.77
C PHE A 116 -22.14 7.77 -0.67
N ALA A 117 -21.65 8.97 -0.91
CA ALA A 117 -21.24 9.41 -2.25
C ALA A 117 -20.11 8.55 -2.82
N GLN A 118 -19.17 8.09 -1.99
CA GLN A 118 -18.08 7.21 -2.44
C GLN A 118 -18.57 5.80 -2.77
N ALA A 119 -19.44 5.22 -1.94
CA ALA A 119 -20.05 3.92 -2.23
C ALA A 119 -20.90 3.97 -3.52
N GLU A 120 -21.70 5.03 -3.69
CA GLU A 120 -22.49 5.28 -4.90
C GLU A 120 -21.60 5.44 -6.14
N ALA A 121 -20.53 6.24 -6.04
CA ALA A 121 -19.60 6.44 -7.15
C ALA A 121 -18.88 5.15 -7.56
N LEU A 122 -18.52 4.28 -6.60
CA LEU A 122 -17.95 2.96 -6.92
C LEU A 122 -18.96 2.07 -7.64
N ALA A 123 -20.22 2.09 -7.24
CA ALA A 123 -21.27 1.28 -7.84
C ALA A 123 -21.63 1.73 -9.26
N PHE A 124 -21.88 3.03 -9.46
CA PHE A 124 -22.49 3.54 -10.69
C PHE A 124 -21.51 4.24 -11.63
N GLY A 125 -20.38 4.73 -11.12
CA GLY A 125 -19.41 5.45 -11.92
C GLY A 125 -19.97 6.74 -12.52
N LYS A 126 -19.43 7.12 -13.68
CA LYS A 126 -19.82 8.31 -14.45
C LYS A 126 -19.44 8.10 -15.91
N THR A 127 -20.44 8.11 -16.78
CA THR A 127 -20.33 7.86 -18.21
C THR A 127 -19.68 9.02 -18.97
N ALA A 128 -19.17 8.75 -20.18
CA ALA A 128 -18.61 9.79 -21.04
C ALA A 128 -19.62 10.90 -21.37
N ASP A 129 -20.90 10.56 -21.55
CA ASP A 129 -21.95 11.53 -21.86
C ASP A 129 -22.29 12.42 -20.66
N GLU A 130 -22.29 11.87 -19.45
CA GLU A 130 -22.38 12.67 -18.21
C GLU A 130 -21.21 13.66 -18.11
N VAL A 131 -19.99 13.19 -18.34
CA VAL A 131 -18.79 14.03 -18.33
C VAL A 131 -18.85 15.14 -19.38
N ARG A 132 -19.37 14.86 -20.59
CA ARG A 132 -19.57 15.86 -21.64
C ARG A 132 -20.61 16.90 -21.24
N ARG A 133 -21.72 16.49 -20.62
CA ARG A 133 -22.78 17.39 -20.13
C ARG A 133 -22.28 18.38 -19.07
N GLU A 134 -21.25 18.02 -18.32
CA GLU A 134 -20.57 18.93 -17.38
C GLU A 134 -19.68 19.99 -18.07
N GLY A 135 -19.62 20.01 -19.41
CA GLY A 135 -18.79 20.97 -20.16
C GLY A 135 -17.32 20.59 -20.26
N THR A 136 -16.98 19.29 -20.08
CA THR A 136 -15.60 18.80 -20.21
C THR A 136 -15.12 18.89 -21.65
N PRO A 137 -13.93 19.45 -21.94
CA PRO A 137 -13.33 19.37 -23.26
C PRO A 137 -13.13 17.92 -23.72
N GLU A 138 -13.41 17.61 -25.00
CA GLU A 138 -13.47 16.21 -25.49
C GLU A 138 -12.19 15.40 -25.20
N TRP A 139 -11.01 16.03 -25.30
CA TRP A 139 -9.73 15.37 -25.02
C TRP A 139 -9.58 14.93 -23.55
N LEU A 140 -10.31 15.56 -22.62
CA LEU A 140 -10.26 15.25 -21.19
C LEU A 140 -11.35 14.27 -20.76
N VAL A 141 -12.39 14.08 -21.57
CA VAL A 141 -13.51 13.16 -21.30
C VAL A 141 -13.03 11.76 -20.86
N PRO A 142 -12.15 11.04 -21.60
CA PRO A 142 -11.77 9.67 -21.22
C PRO A 142 -11.03 9.60 -19.87
N HIS A 143 -10.42 10.70 -19.41
CA HIS A 143 -9.73 10.74 -18.12
C HIS A 143 -10.69 11.01 -16.94
N ARG A 144 -11.90 11.48 -17.22
CA ARG A 144 -12.93 11.81 -16.22
C ARG A 144 -14.07 10.80 -16.19
N VAL A 145 -14.02 9.77 -17.03
CA VAL A 145 -14.94 8.62 -16.99
C VAL A 145 -14.60 7.74 -15.79
N PHE A 146 -15.64 7.27 -15.10
CA PHE A 146 -15.54 6.29 -14.03
C PHE A 146 -16.39 5.09 -14.44
N ASP A 147 -15.78 3.91 -14.54
CA ASP A 147 -16.47 2.72 -15.06
C ASP A 147 -17.58 2.21 -14.12
N GLY A 148 -17.53 2.56 -12.83
CA GLY A 148 -18.42 2.01 -11.82
C GLY A 148 -18.21 0.50 -11.65
N ASN A 149 -19.28 -0.20 -11.26
CA ASN A 149 -19.30 -1.65 -11.06
C ASN A 149 -18.16 -2.17 -10.16
N ARG A 150 -17.81 -1.39 -9.14
CA ARG A 150 -16.79 -1.73 -8.14
C ARG A 150 -17.48 -2.08 -6.84
N PRO A 151 -17.27 -3.30 -6.30
CA PRO A 151 -18.09 -3.81 -5.22
C PRO A 151 -17.74 -3.16 -3.89
N SER A 152 -18.77 -2.86 -3.10
CA SER A 152 -18.59 -2.36 -1.75
C SER A 152 -19.73 -2.79 -0.82
N ASN A 153 -19.41 -3.03 0.45
CA ASN A 153 -20.38 -3.12 1.53
C ASN A 153 -20.50 -1.79 2.27
N ALA A 154 -21.70 -1.47 2.76
CA ALA A 154 -21.91 -0.37 3.70
C ALA A 154 -22.40 -0.96 5.04
N ILE A 155 -21.50 -1.00 6.03
CA ILE A 155 -21.76 -1.49 7.38
C ILE A 155 -22.06 -0.28 8.26
N ILE A 156 -23.33 -0.06 8.57
CA ILE A 156 -23.80 1.10 9.33
C ILE A 156 -24.38 0.68 10.68
N ALA A 157 -23.95 1.36 11.75
CA ALA A 157 -24.51 1.21 13.09
C ALA A 157 -24.98 2.56 13.64
N GLU A 158 -25.67 2.57 14.78
CA GLU A 158 -26.18 3.84 15.35
C GLU A 158 -25.05 4.74 15.86
N SER A 159 -24.14 4.21 16.68
CA SER A 159 -23.01 4.95 17.26
C SER A 159 -21.89 4.01 17.67
N LEU A 160 -20.65 4.53 17.73
CA LEU A 160 -19.49 3.76 18.16
C LEU A 160 -19.44 3.66 19.70
N THR A 161 -20.22 2.74 20.25
CA THR A 161 -20.15 2.35 21.67
C THR A 161 -19.19 1.16 21.86
N PRO A 162 -18.74 0.87 23.10
CA PRO A 162 -17.96 -0.35 23.37
C PRO A 162 -18.65 -1.63 22.91
N GLU A 163 -19.98 -1.71 23.07
CA GLU A 163 -20.78 -2.84 22.59
C GLU A 163 -20.75 -2.93 21.05
N THR A 164 -20.97 -1.82 20.35
CA THR A 164 -20.93 -1.78 18.88
C THR A 164 -19.55 -2.15 18.35
N LEU A 165 -18.47 -1.67 19.01
CA LEU A 165 -17.11 -2.08 18.66
C LEU A 165 -16.91 -3.58 18.84
N GLY A 166 -17.37 -4.16 19.96
CA GLY A 166 -17.31 -5.60 20.20
C GLY A 166 -18.07 -6.41 19.14
N ARG A 167 -19.26 -5.96 18.75
CA ARG A 167 -20.04 -6.56 17.65
C ARG A 167 -19.32 -6.47 16.31
N LEU A 168 -18.68 -5.34 16.03
CA LEU A 168 -17.92 -5.14 14.79
C LEU A 168 -16.68 -6.06 14.74
N VAL A 169 -15.96 -6.20 15.84
CA VAL A 169 -14.83 -7.14 15.95
C VAL A 169 -15.31 -8.58 15.73
N ALA A 170 -16.34 -9.01 16.48
CA ALA A 170 -16.89 -10.37 16.38
C ALA A 170 -17.44 -10.68 14.98
N LEU A 171 -18.01 -9.69 14.28
CA LEU A 171 -18.44 -9.82 12.89
C LEU A 171 -17.27 -10.25 11.98
N TYR A 172 -16.12 -9.57 12.08
CA TYR A 172 -14.95 -9.92 11.27
C TYR A 172 -14.30 -11.23 11.71
N GLU A 173 -14.22 -11.52 13.02
CA GLU A 173 -13.71 -12.81 13.52
C GLU A 173 -14.51 -13.98 12.94
N HIS A 174 -15.85 -13.90 12.97
CA HIS A 174 -16.71 -14.95 12.43
C HIS A 174 -16.73 -14.98 10.89
N SER A 175 -16.53 -13.83 10.22
CA SER A 175 -16.34 -13.79 8.77
C SER A 175 -15.05 -14.50 8.36
N VAL A 176 -13.95 -14.27 9.07
CA VAL A 176 -12.66 -14.95 8.88
C VAL A 176 -12.81 -16.45 9.10
N PHE A 177 -13.46 -16.86 10.19
CA PHE A 177 -13.75 -18.26 10.45
C PHE A 177 -14.58 -18.91 9.33
N THR A 178 -15.60 -18.23 8.83
CA THR A 178 -16.44 -18.74 7.74
C THR A 178 -15.62 -18.98 6.48
N ALA A 179 -14.82 -18.00 6.05
CA ALA A 179 -13.99 -18.13 4.85
C ALA A 179 -12.93 -19.23 5.01
N GLY A 180 -12.24 -19.29 6.16
CA GLY A 180 -11.25 -20.32 6.46
C GLY A 180 -11.84 -21.74 6.45
N THR A 181 -13.05 -21.89 6.99
CA THR A 181 -13.79 -23.17 6.95
C THR A 181 -14.08 -23.61 5.52
N ILE A 182 -14.52 -22.70 4.65
CA ILE A 182 -14.79 -22.99 3.24
C ILE A 182 -13.50 -23.41 2.51
N TRP A 183 -12.40 -22.71 2.77
CA TRP A 183 -11.09 -23.03 2.21
C TRP A 183 -10.43 -24.27 2.83
N SER A 184 -11.05 -24.88 3.86
CA SER A 184 -10.52 -26.03 4.60
C SER A 184 -9.10 -25.80 5.14
N ILE A 185 -8.81 -24.61 5.65
CA ILE A 185 -7.51 -24.23 6.24
C ILE A 185 -7.63 -24.01 7.75
N ASP A 186 -6.51 -24.07 8.48
CA ASP A 186 -6.49 -23.71 9.91
C ASP A 186 -6.33 -22.19 10.08
N SER A 187 -7.41 -21.52 10.50
CA SER A 187 -7.43 -20.07 10.78
C SER A 187 -6.75 -19.68 12.09
N PHE A 188 -6.31 -20.64 12.91
CA PHE A 188 -5.88 -20.43 14.29
C PHE A 188 -4.39 -20.71 14.53
N ASP A 189 -3.67 -21.21 13.52
CA ASP A 189 -2.21 -21.38 13.57
C ASP A 189 -1.44 -20.25 12.88
N GLN A 190 -0.11 -20.20 13.07
CA GLN A 190 0.77 -19.18 12.48
C GLN A 190 2.20 -19.65 12.21
N TRP A 191 2.40 -20.87 11.69
CA TRP A 191 3.73 -21.46 11.46
C TRP A 191 4.68 -20.60 10.60
N GLY A 192 4.13 -19.76 9.71
CA GLY A 192 4.89 -18.90 8.81
C GLY A 192 5.87 -17.94 9.52
N VAL A 193 5.63 -17.59 10.78
CA VAL A 193 6.51 -16.65 11.53
C VAL A 193 7.75 -17.32 12.12
N GLU A 194 7.79 -18.65 12.19
CA GLU A 194 8.84 -19.39 12.89
C GLU A 194 10.19 -19.36 12.16
N LEU A 195 10.18 -19.39 10.83
CA LEU A 195 11.41 -19.38 10.02
C LEU A 195 12.26 -18.12 10.31
N GLY A 196 11.59 -16.97 10.45
CA GLY A 196 12.24 -15.72 10.84
C GLY A 196 12.77 -15.75 12.27
N ARG A 197 12.05 -16.39 13.20
CA ARG A 197 12.48 -16.56 14.61
C ARG A 197 13.78 -17.38 14.70
N GLY A 198 13.88 -18.48 13.95
CA GLY A 198 15.10 -19.29 13.89
C GLY A 198 16.29 -18.54 13.29
N GLY A 199 16.10 -17.85 12.16
CA GLY A 199 17.14 -17.07 11.50
C GLY A 199 17.65 -15.88 12.34
N ARG A 200 16.78 -15.22 13.12
CA ARG A 200 17.14 -14.09 13.98
C ARG A 200 18.18 -14.45 15.03
N HIS A 201 18.10 -15.63 15.65
CA HIS A 201 19.06 -16.02 16.69
C HIS A 201 20.48 -16.16 16.12
N HIS A 202 20.61 -16.84 14.98
CA HIS A 202 21.89 -17.00 14.30
C HIS A 202 22.46 -15.66 13.81
N LEU A 203 21.61 -14.80 13.23
CA LEU A 203 22.02 -13.47 12.78
C LEU A 203 22.39 -12.55 13.94
N ALA A 204 21.69 -12.63 15.07
CA ALA A 204 21.99 -11.84 16.27
C ALA A 204 23.34 -12.25 16.89
N GLN A 205 23.65 -13.55 16.93
CA GLN A 205 24.97 -14.04 17.36
C GLN A 205 26.08 -13.52 16.43
N HIS A 206 25.86 -13.59 15.12
CA HIS A 206 26.78 -13.03 14.14
C HIS A 206 26.98 -11.53 14.34
N LEU A 207 25.92 -10.74 14.44
CA LEU A 207 26.01 -9.29 14.69
C LEU A 207 26.71 -8.93 16.01
N ARG A 208 26.62 -9.80 17.03
CA ARG A 208 27.33 -9.65 18.32
C ARG A 208 28.80 -10.08 18.27
N GLY A 209 29.32 -10.45 17.09
CA GLY A 209 30.71 -10.91 16.93
C GLY A 209 30.97 -12.33 17.47
N GLN A 210 29.92 -13.03 17.90
CA GLN A 210 30.00 -14.42 18.34
C GLN A 210 29.81 -15.29 17.10
N ARG A 211 30.90 -15.55 16.35
CA ARG A 211 30.85 -16.45 15.20
C ARG A 211 30.64 -17.90 15.67
N PRO A 212 29.52 -18.56 15.36
CA PRO A 212 29.52 -20.02 15.33
C PRO A 212 30.39 -20.45 14.15
N ARG A 213 31.22 -21.49 14.31
CA ARG A 213 31.86 -22.15 13.17
C ARG A 213 30.75 -22.70 12.26
N SER A 214 30.49 -22.09 11.10
CA SER A 214 29.43 -22.53 10.20
C SER A 214 29.88 -23.72 9.33
N GLN A 215 29.08 -24.79 9.30
CA GLN A 215 29.22 -25.94 8.37
C GLN A 215 28.42 -25.77 7.06
N HIS A 216 27.80 -24.61 6.81
CA HIS A 216 26.99 -24.38 5.61
C HIS A 216 27.72 -23.58 4.53
N PRO A 217 27.56 -23.94 3.24
CA PRO A 217 28.14 -23.20 2.14
C PRO A 217 27.56 -21.78 2.06
N PRO A 218 28.36 -20.78 1.65
CA PRO A 218 27.90 -19.41 1.56
C PRO A 218 26.74 -19.29 0.56
N ARG A 219 25.64 -18.65 0.97
CA ARG A 219 24.58 -18.23 0.03
C ARG A 219 25.21 -17.28 -1.00
N ALA A 220 24.75 -17.35 -2.25
CA ALA A 220 25.31 -16.65 -3.43
C ALA A 220 25.45 -15.12 -3.25
N THR A 221 24.70 -14.53 -2.33
CA THR A 221 24.89 -13.19 -1.79
C THR A 221 25.40 -13.32 -0.36
N GLY A 222 26.63 -12.86 -0.08
CA GLY A 222 27.19 -12.87 1.27
C GLY A 222 26.25 -12.30 2.33
N CYS A 223 26.47 -12.65 3.61
CA CYS A 223 25.56 -12.27 4.69
C CYS A 223 25.46 -10.73 4.80
N PRO A 224 24.26 -10.12 4.72
CA PRO A 224 24.12 -8.66 4.86
C PRO A 224 24.72 -8.10 6.15
N ALA A 225 24.76 -8.90 7.22
CA ALA A 225 25.38 -8.53 8.49
C ALA A 225 26.91 -8.38 8.43
N ASP A 226 27.58 -8.91 7.40
CA ASP A 226 29.01 -8.68 7.18
C ASP A 226 29.32 -7.21 6.87
N ARG A 227 28.34 -6.43 6.38
CA ARG A 227 28.49 -4.98 6.19
C ARG A 227 28.42 -4.20 7.51
N PHE A 228 27.74 -4.74 8.53
CA PHE A 228 27.63 -4.13 9.86
C PHE A 228 28.87 -4.36 10.73
N GLN A 229 29.58 -5.47 10.51
CA GLN A 229 30.84 -5.77 11.21
C GLN A 229 32.04 -5.00 10.66
N ARG A 230 31.91 -4.29 9.53
CA ARG A 230 32.98 -3.41 9.05
C ARG A 230 33.07 -2.23 10.03
N PRO A 231 34.24 -1.95 10.63
CA PRO A 231 34.38 -0.79 11.48
C PRO A 231 33.96 0.45 10.68
N ALA A 232 33.06 1.25 11.25
CA ALA A 232 32.74 2.57 10.70
C ALA A 232 34.08 3.25 10.44
N VAL A 233 34.29 3.68 9.19
CA VAL A 233 35.53 4.36 8.81
C VAL A 233 35.61 5.61 9.68
N SER A 234 36.44 5.56 10.71
CA SER A 234 36.62 6.67 11.65
C SER A 234 36.92 7.95 10.86
N LEU A 235 36.27 9.06 11.20
CA LEU A 235 36.57 10.39 10.65
C LEU A 235 38.09 10.67 10.66
N HIS A 236 38.79 10.17 11.68
CA HIS A 236 40.24 10.24 11.81
C HIS A 236 41.00 9.50 10.70
N SER A 237 40.48 8.36 10.25
CA SER A 237 41.05 7.59 9.13
C SER A 237 40.76 8.22 7.77
N LEU A 238 39.63 8.93 7.62
CA LEU A 238 39.31 9.76 6.45
C LEU A 238 40.18 11.02 6.40
N GLN A 239 40.42 11.67 7.55
CA GLN A 239 41.36 12.79 7.67
C GLN A 239 42.79 12.37 7.38
N ARG A 240 43.27 11.24 7.90
CA ARG A 240 44.61 10.71 7.55
C ARG A 240 44.74 10.36 6.06
N ARG A 241 43.68 9.87 5.41
CA ARG A 241 43.67 9.65 3.96
C ARG A 241 43.69 10.96 3.18
N ARG A 242 42.95 11.99 3.63
CA ARG A 242 43.01 13.36 3.07
C ARG A 242 44.39 14.01 3.25
N ASP A 243 45.01 13.85 4.42
CA ASP A 243 46.31 14.44 4.72
C ASP A 243 47.46 13.72 3.99
N ARG A 244 47.37 12.39 3.81
CA ARG A 244 48.30 11.66 2.93
C ARG A 244 48.14 12.08 1.46
N ALA A 245 46.91 12.30 0.99
CA ALA A 245 46.67 12.81 -0.36
C ALA A 245 47.19 14.25 -0.55
N ARG A 246 47.18 15.09 0.49
CA ARG A 246 47.78 16.43 0.46
C ARG A 246 49.30 16.41 0.54
N ARG A 247 49.90 15.52 1.35
CA ARG A 247 51.38 15.39 1.46
C ARG A 247 52.02 14.73 0.24
N GLY A 248 51.28 13.90 -0.50
CA GLY A 248 51.74 13.30 -1.76
C GLY A 248 51.80 14.27 -2.95
N ILE A 249 51.35 15.52 -2.80
CA ILE A 249 51.40 16.55 -3.87
C ILE A 249 52.74 17.33 -3.84
N HIS A 250 53.59 17.16 -2.82
CA HIS A 250 54.84 17.93 -2.64
C HIS A 250 56.14 17.12 -2.58
N SER A 251 56.12 15.82 -2.91
CA SER A 251 57.34 15.05 -3.19
C SER A 251 57.22 14.45 -4.58
N GLY A 252 58.16 14.78 -5.46
CA GLY A 252 57.97 14.69 -6.89
C GLY A 252 58.15 13.30 -7.52
N ARG A 253 57.91 13.37 -8.84
CA ARG A 253 58.29 12.46 -9.94
C ARG A 253 57.34 11.30 -10.26
N ASP A 254 57.18 11.18 -11.58
CA ASP A 254 56.52 10.16 -12.39
C ASP A 254 54.99 10.21 -12.49
N ARG A 255 54.53 11.06 -13.44
CA ARG A 255 53.22 10.89 -14.10
C ARG A 255 53.36 9.85 -15.21
N PRO A 256 52.63 8.72 -15.20
CA PRO A 256 52.40 7.96 -16.41
C PRO A 256 51.33 8.65 -17.26
N ALA A 257 51.52 8.60 -18.58
CA ALA A 257 50.72 9.27 -19.58
C ALA A 257 49.22 8.96 -19.47
N VAL A 258 48.39 10.01 -19.47
CA VAL A 258 46.94 9.92 -19.59
C VAL A 258 46.62 9.50 -21.03
N ARG A 259 46.11 8.28 -21.20
CA ARG A 259 45.55 7.80 -22.47
C ARG A 259 44.26 8.59 -22.74
N ALA A 260 44.26 9.36 -23.83
CA ALA A 260 43.14 10.20 -24.24
C ALA A 260 41.88 9.37 -24.54
N LEU A 261 40.77 9.71 -23.90
CA LEU A 261 39.41 9.32 -24.33
C LEU A 261 38.90 10.34 -25.35
N PRO A 262 38.24 9.91 -26.46
CA PRO A 262 37.69 10.83 -27.43
C PRO A 262 36.49 11.59 -26.86
N ARG A 263 36.50 12.92 -27.06
CA ARG A 263 35.45 13.87 -26.69
C ARG A 263 34.26 13.76 -27.65
N GLY A 264 33.13 13.25 -27.17
CA GLY A 264 31.82 13.41 -27.83
C GLY A 264 31.08 14.62 -27.27
N HIS A 265 31.28 15.79 -27.88
CA HIS A 265 30.42 16.96 -27.68
C HIS A 265 29.12 16.79 -28.48
N ARG A 266 27.97 16.98 -27.82
CA ARG A 266 26.78 17.75 -28.27
C ARG A 266 25.49 17.11 -27.73
N ARG A 267 24.88 17.75 -26.73
CA ARG A 267 23.41 17.94 -26.54
C ARG A 267 23.17 18.65 -25.21
N ARG A 268 23.55 19.92 -25.14
CA ARG A 268 23.12 20.87 -24.10
C ARG A 268 22.80 22.23 -24.72
N ASP A 269 22.00 22.25 -25.79
CA ASP A 269 21.50 23.50 -26.40
C ASP A 269 20.01 23.48 -26.79
N ALA A 270 19.29 22.39 -26.50
CA ALA A 270 17.88 22.26 -26.91
C ALA A 270 16.85 22.76 -25.86
N VAL A 271 17.24 22.95 -24.59
CA VAL A 271 16.26 23.23 -23.51
C VAL A 271 16.09 24.73 -23.22
N ARG A 272 17.01 25.60 -23.68
CA ARG A 272 16.90 27.05 -23.45
C ARG A 272 16.16 27.83 -24.54
N ARG A 273 15.78 27.20 -25.67
CA ARG A 273 15.04 27.88 -26.76
C ARG A 273 13.51 27.70 -26.73
N ALA A 274 12.97 26.88 -25.83
CA ALA A 274 11.53 26.69 -25.67
C ALA A 274 10.86 27.63 -24.64
N ALA A 275 11.63 28.26 -23.74
CA ALA A 275 11.10 29.13 -22.69
C ALA A 275 10.96 30.62 -23.09
N GLY A 276 11.49 31.02 -24.25
CA GLY A 276 11.52 32.42 -24.71
C GLY A 276 10.39 32.83 -25.67
N ARG A 277 9.54 31.92 -26.12
CA ARG A 277 8.49 32.19 -27.14
C ARG A 277 7.05 32.13 -26.61
N ARG A 278 6.85 32.29 -25.30
CA ARG A 278 5.51 32.33 -24.67
C ARG A 278 5.14 33.68 -24.05
N ARG A 279 5.89 34.75 -24.34
CA ARG A 279 5.63 36.10 -23.78
C ARG A 279 5.11 37.16 -24.76
N GLU A 280 4.84 36.83 -26.02
CA GLU A 280 4.44 37.84 -27.04
C GLU A 280 3.09 37.59 -27.73
N ALA A 281 2.22 36.74 -27.20
CA ALA A 281 0.89 36.50 -27.78
C ALA A 281 -0.25 36.66 -26.76
N ARG A 282 -0.32 37.83 -26.12
CA ARG A 282 -1.51 38.31 -25.39
C ARG A 282 -1.62 39.83 -25.52
N HIS A 283 -1.96 40.30 -26.71
CA HIS A 283 -2.64 41.58 -26.90
C HIS A 283 -3.43 41.54 -28.20
N HIS A 284 -4.63 42.14 -28.15
CA HIS A 284 -5.69 42.19 -29.18
C HIS A 284 -6.58 40.91 -29.19
N SER A 285 -7.91 40.95 -29.12
CA SER A 285 -8.88 42.00 -29.47
C SER A 285 -10.25 41.70 -28.82
N VAL A 286 -11.02 42.76 -28.60
CA VAL A 286 -12.47 42.87 -28.30
C VAL A 286 -13.01 43.84 -29.39
N PRO A 287 -14.29 43.96 -29.84
CA PRO A 287 -15.56 43.18 -29.78
C PRO A 287 -16.14 43.01 -31.24
N PRO A 288 -17.43 43.20 -31.65
CA PRO A 288 -18.64 43.81 -31.04
C PRO A 288 -19.55 42.82 -30.28
#